data_AF-A0A7J4MAY7-F1
#
_entry.id   AF-A0A7J4MAY7-F1
#
_cell.length_a   1.000
_cell.length_b   1.000
_cell.length_c   1.000
_cell.angle_alpha   90.00
_cell.angle_beta   90.00
_cell.angle_gamma   90.00
#
_symmetry.space_group_name_H-M   'P 1'
#
loop_
_entity.id
_entity.type
_entity.pdbx_description
1 polymer ?
#
loop_
_entity_poly.entity_id
_entity_poly.type
_entity_poly.pdbx_seq_one_letter_code
_entity_poly.pdbx_strand_id
1 'polypeptide(L)'
;MAWLDMVQTAGPDVFGTNRWTLLALLGLLLAGVVARALAMVLAPRIFGAVVRLPRTGEALKSSQRALGTAAAAGTVLLGLQRLHAMAETGSDLAEFPGMSALTLIGIAQFVLVVSLVRAAFRAVDVVQDVMDLLDDDDVLDGSERTVVSAVESVLRFLILFIGGVFVADAFGLDLTSLIAGLGISGLALALAAKDTISNFFGAMTVLMDRPFRIGDWVIVGGTEGEVIEINLRTTILRTSLDTVVTVPNANLVNTPVENFGKRRWRRWQTMLHLDLGSNPEAVSAFCDQVIAAVRANDRTLNEDASWCAVEGISAQSIDVAINLYWNLNSSVEEREAREDLMLDIVRISRELNLEFHDARVRQSR
;
A
#
# COMPACT_ATOMS: atom_id res chain seq x y z
N MET A 1 73.76 -1.55 -4.65
CA MET A 1 73.55 -1.90 -3.23
C MET A 1 73.83 -0.74 -2.26
N ALA A 2 74.47 0.37 -2.65
CA ALA A 2 74.65 1.53 -1.74
C ALA A 2 73.51 2.58 -1.77
N TRP A 3 72.63 2.56 -2.79
CA TRP A 3 71.47 3.46 -2.88
C TRP A 3 70.25 3.00 -2.06
N LEU A 4 70.19 1.72 -1.69
CA LEU A 4 69.14 1.17 -0.82
C LEU A 4 69.42 1.52 0.66
N ASP A 5 70.69 1.45 1.09
CA ASP A 5 71.13 1.85 2.43
C ASP A 5 71.01 3.37 2.69
N MET A 6 71.20 4.19 1.65
CA MET A 6 71.11 5.65 1.75
C MET A 6 69.66 6.18 1.80
N VAL A 7 68.68 5.33 1.52
CA VAL A 7 67.24 5.62 1.68
C VAL A 7 66.71 5.10 3.02
N GLN A 8 67.37 4.08 3.61
CA GLN A 8 67.04 3.53 4.93
C GLN A 8 67.60 4.34 6.10
N THR A 9 68.54 5.25 5.87
CA THR A 9 69.16 6.04 6.93
C THR A 9 69.10 7.55 6.63
N ALA A 10 68.39 8.27 7.49
CA ALA A 10 68.31 9.73 7.62
C ALA A 10 67.23 10.50 6.81
N GLY A 11 66.08 10.71 7.46
CA GLY A 11 65.70 12.08 7.82
C GLY A 11 64.21 12.46 7.76
N PRO A 12 63.83 13.42 8.63
CA PRO A 12 63.31 13.18 9.97
C PRO A 12 61.92 12.54 9.92
N ASP A 13 61.50 11.85 10.98
CA ASP A 13 60.08 11.55 11.18
C ASP A 13 59.32 12.87 11.20
N VAL A 14 58.63 13.19 10.10
CA VAL A 14 57.80 14.39 10.04
C VAL A 14 56.59 14.08 10.91
N PHE A 15 56.55 14.64 12.12
CA PHE A 15 55.54 14.35 13.15
C PHE A 15 55.46 12.89 13.63
N GLY A 16 56.57 12.12 13.59
CA GLY A 16 56.54 10.72 14.05
C GLY A 16 55.91 9.73 13.07
N THR A 17 55.77 10.09 11.79
CA THR A 17 55.20 9.25 10.72
C THR A 17 56.16 9.07 9.56
N ASN A 18 56.11 7.90 8.93
CA ASN A 18 56.84 7.59 7.69
C ASN A 18 56.35 8.46 6.51
N ARG A 19 57.25 8.87 5.62
CA ARG A 19 56.95 9.64 4.39
C ARG A 19 55.94 8.93 3.48
N TRP A 20 55.94 7.59 3.46
CA TRP A 20 54.96 6.81 2.72
C TRP A 20 53.55 6.95 3.27
N THR A 21 53.40 7.05 4.61
CA THR A 21 52.11 7.34 5.25
C THR A 21 51.58 8.70 4.82
N LEU A 22 52.43 9.73 4.77
CA LEU A 22 52.04 11.08 4.33
C LEU A 22 51.60 11.12 2.86
N LEU A 23 52.32 10.41 1.98
CA LEU A 23 51.94 10.27 0.57
C LEU A 23 50.61 9.50 0.41
N ALA A 24 50.39 8.45 1.19
CA ALA A 24 49.15 7.69 1.19
C ALA A 24 47.95 8.54 1.67
N LEU A 25 48.12 9.34 2.73
CA LEU A 25 47.10 10.28 3.21
C LEU A 25 46.76 11.36 2.17
N LEU A 26 47.77 11.90 1.47
CA LEU A 26 47.55 12.87 0.40
C LEU A 26 46.84 12.25 -0.80
N GLY A 27 47.23 11.03 -1.19
CA GLY A 27 46.54 10.26 -2.24
C GLY A 27 45.09 9.94 -1.89
N LEU A 28 44.81 9.69 -0.61
CA LEU A 28 43.48 9.41 -0.08
C LEU A 28 42.58 10.66 -0.04
N LEU A 29 43.15 11.82 0.29
CA LEU A 29 42.44 13.10 0.14
C LEU A 29 42.11 13.39 -1.33
N LEU A 30 43.04 13.14 -2.25
CA LEU A 30 42.80 13.26 -3.69
C LEU A 30 41.72 12.29 -4.17
N ALA A 31 41.74 11.04 -3.70
CA ALA A 31 40.69 10.06 -3.97
C ALA A 31 39.34 10.53 -3.45
N GLY A 32 39.29 11.16 -2.27
CA GLY A 32 38.07 11.80 -1.74
C GLY A 32 37.55 12.93 -2.62
N VAL A 33 38.43 13.78 -3.17
CA VAL A 33 38.06 14.85 -4.12
C VAL A 33 37.52 14.26 -5.43
N VAL A 34 38.15 13.21 -5.95
CA VAL A 34 37.67 12.49 -7.15
C VAL A 34 36.32 11.84 -6.88
N ALA A 35 36.15 11.16 -5.75
CA ALA A 35 34.88 10.56 -5.34
C ALA A 35 33.77 11.61 -5.20
N ARG A 36 34.08 12.79 -4.64
CA ARG A 36 33.16 13.94 -4.59
C ARG A 36 32.75 14.39 -5.99
N ALA A 37 33.71 14.61 -6.88
CA ALA A 37 33.46 15.06 -8.25
C ALA A 37 32.61 14.03 -9.02
N LEU A 38 32.94 12.75 -8.89
CA LEU A 38 32.22 11.64 -9.49
C LEU A 38 30.78 11.58 -8.98
N ALA A 39 30.56 11.64 -7.67
CA ALA A 39 29.24 11.66 -7.06
C ALA A 39 28.39 12.85 -7.54
N MET A 40 28.98 14.06 -7.65
CA MET A 40 28.29 15.24 -8.15
C MET A 40 27.92 15.12 -9.65
N VAL A 41 28.65 14.34 -10.44
CA VAL A 41 28.39 14.12 -11.88
C VAL A 41 27.36 12.99 -12.11
N LEU A 42 27.36 11.95 -11.27
CA LEU A 42 26.43 10.82 -11.39
C LEU A 42 25.06 11.10 -10.79
N ALA A 43 24.99 11.79 -9.64
CA ALA A 43 23.73 12.13 -8.98
C ALA A 43 22.70 12.77 -9.93
N PRO A 44 23.00 13.81 -10.73
CA PRO A 44 22.01 14.42 -11.64
C PRO A 44 21.51 13.47 -12.73
N ARG A 45 22.28 12.47 -13.15
CA ARG A 45 21.82 11.51 -14.17
C ARG A 45 20.76 10.57 -13.62
N ILE A 46 20.91 10.17 -12.36
CA ILE A 46 19.96 9.30 -11.66
C ILE A 46 18.72 10.10 -11.27
N PHE A 47 18.91 11.26 -10.63
CA PHE A 47 17.80 12.12 -10.21
C PHE A 47 17.04 12.73 -11.40
N GLY A 48 17.72 13.12 -12.48
CA GLY A 48 17.08 13.66 -13.69
C GLY A 48 16.32 12.62 -14.51
N ALA A 49 16.61 11.32 -14.34
CA ALA A 49 15.81 10.24 -14.93
C ALA A 49 14.48 10.05 -14.18
N VAL A 50 14.45 10.34 -12.87
CA VAL A 50 13.30 10.15 -11.98
C VAL A 50 12.44 11.42 -11.88
N VAL A 51 13.03 12.61 -11.93
CA VAL A 51 12.34 13.90 -11.76
C VAL A 51 12.63 14.81 -12.95
N ARG A 52 11.68 14.90 -13.91
CA ARG A 52 11.69 15.87 -15.01
C ARG A 52 10.89 17.11 -14.60
N LEU A 53 11.47 18.03 -13.83
CA LEU A 53 10.78 19.30 -13.48
C LEU A 53 11.66 20.54 -13.76
N PRO A 54 11.08 21.68 -14.21
CA PRO A 54 11.81 22.80 -14.81
C PRO A 54 12.42 23.80 -13.82
N ARG A 55 12.11 23.73 -12.52
CA ARG A 55 12.52 24.73 -11.50
C ARG A 55 13.30 24.20 -10.30
N THR A 56 13.66 22.92 -10.25
CA THR A 56 14.35 22.26 -9.11
C THR A 56 15.86 22.54 -9.03
N GLY A 57 16.37 23.57 -9.72
CA GLY A 57 17.79 23.78 -9.94
C GLY A 57 18.62 24.03 -8.67
N GLU A 58 18.08 24.75 -7.68
CA GLU A 58 18.81 25.08 -6.45
C GLU A 58 18.74 23.97 -5.39
N ALA A 59 17.56 23.40 -5.18
CA ALA A 59 17.35 22.26 -4.29
C ALA A 59 18.21 21.06 -4.70
N LEU A 60 18.21 20.72 -6.00
CA LEU A 60 19.02 19.64 -6.58
C LEU A 60 20.52 19.91 -6.44
N LYS A 61 20.99 21.14 -6.70
CA LYS A 61 22.40 21.53 -6.52
C LYS A 61 22.85 21.39 -5.07
N SER A 62 21.97 21.69 -4.11
CA SER A 62 22.30 21.60 -2.68
C SER A 62 22.38 20.14 -2.19
N SER A 63 21.49 19.27 -2.68
CA SER A 63 21.49 17.83 -2.42
C SER A 63 22.74 17.15 -3.01
N GLN A 64 23.11 17.51 -4.24
CA GLN A 64 24.35 17.04 -4.88
C GLN A 64 25.61 17.36 -4.08
N ARG A 65 25.68 18.55 -3.47
CA ARG A 65 26.81 18.94 -2.62
C ARG A 65 26.90 18.07 -1.37
N ALA A 66 25.77 17.76 -0.74
CA ALA A 66 25.71 16.93 0.46
C ALA A 66 26.08 15.46 0.17
N LEU A 67 25.57 14.90 -0.93
CA LEU A 67 25.95 13.57 -1.43
C LEU A 67 27.44 13.50 -1.79
N GLY A 68 27.95 14.54 -2.45
CA GLY A 68 29.38 14.63 -2.78
C GLY A 68 30.27 14.67 -1.55
N THR A 69 29.88 15.39 -0.49
CA THR A 69 30.63 15.41 0.77
C THR A 69 30.59 14.07 1.50
N ALA A 70 29.46 13.36 1.47
CA ALA A 70 29.35 12.03 2.05
C ALA A 70 30.22 11.00 1.29
N ALA A 71 30.19 11.03 -0.05
CA ALA A 71 31.03 10.15 -0.89
C ALA A 71 32.54 10.39 -0.65
N ALA A 72 32.95 11.65 -0.48
CA ALA A 72 34.31 12.01 -0.14
C ALA A 72 34.71 11.45 1.23
N ALA A 73 33.90 11.73 2.25
CA ALA A 73 34.16 11.29 3.62
C ALA A 73 34.19 9.76 3.75
N GLY A 74 33.32 9.05 3.01
CA GLY A 74 33.28 7.59 2.99
C GLY A 74 34.52 6.98 2.33
N THR A 75 34.99 7.59 1.23
CA THR A 75 36.22 7.16 0.55
C THR A 75 37.44 7.38 1.45
N VAL A 76 37.47 8.51 2.14
CA VAL A 76 38.52 8.85 3.12
C VAL A 76 38.50 7.85 4.29
N LEU A 77 37.33 7.56 4.85
CA LEU A 77 37.17 6.60 5.95
C LEU A 77 37.62 5.19 5.58
N LEU A 78 37.15 4.67 4.45
CA LEU A 78 37.51 3.33 3.97
C LEU A 78 39.02 3.22 3.72
N GLY A 79 39.61 4.25 3.12
CA GLY A 79 41.05 4.27 2.90
C GLY A 79 41.84 4.35 4.21
N LEU A 80 41.37 5.11 5.21
CA LEU A 80 42.01 5.19 6.53
C LEU A 80 41.94 3.85 7.27
N GLN A 81 40.80 3.16 7.20
CA GLN A 81 40.65 1.81 7.76
C GLN A 81 41.61 0.81 7.08
N ARG A 82 41.76 0.89 5.76
CA ARG A 82 42.71 0.03 5.02
C ARG A 82 44.17 0.34 5.38
N LEU A 83 44.53 1.62 5.49
CA LEU A 83 45.87 2.02 5.91
C LEU A 83 46.18 1.59 7.35
N HIS A 84 45.21 1.69 8.25
CA HIS A 84 45.37 1.22 9.63
C HIS A 84 45.58 -0.30 9.70
N ALA A 85 44.78 -1.08 8.95
CA ALA A 85 44.97 -2.53 8.86
C ALA A 85 46.33 -2.94 8.25
N MET A 86 46.83 -2.18 7.27
CA MET A 86 48.16 -2.38 6.70
C MET A 86 49.29 -2.06 7.69
N ALA A 87 49.09 -1.05 8.55
CA ALA A 87 50.02 -0.69 9.61
C ALA A 87 50.11 -1.81 10.67
N GLU A 88 48.97 -2.40 11.08
CA GLU A 88 48.95 -3.52 12.03
C GLU A 88 49.64 -4.78 11.49
N THR A 89 49.65 -4.97 10.17
CA THR A 89 50.31 -6.12 9.51
C THR A 89 51.84 -5.92 9.38
N GLY A 90 52.39 -4.79 9.84
CA GLY A 90 53.84 -4.53 9.84
C GLY A 90 54.41 -4.14 8.48
N SER A 91 53.60 -3.50 7.62
CA SER A 91 54.08 -3.02 6.32
C SER A 91 54.82 -1.67 6.43
N ASP A 92 55.94 -1.52 5.72
CA ASP A 92 56.73 -0.27 5.64
C ASP A 92 55.96 0.92 5.03
N LEU A 93 54.74 0.69 4.53
CA LEU A 93 53.93 1.69 3.83
C LEU A 93 53.07 2.54 4.79
N ALA A 94 52.84 2.10 6.03
CA ALA A 94 51.97 2.78 6.96
C ALA A 94 52.48 2.66 8.40
N GLU A 95 53.08 3.73 8.91
CA GLU A 95 53.41 3.90 10.32
C GLU A 95 52.59 5.05 10.90
N PHE A 96 51.81 4.76 11.95
CA PHE A 96 51.04 5.75 12.70
C PHE A 96 51.54 5.82 14.14
N PRO A 97 51.95 6.99 14.65
CA PRO A 97 52.38 7.13 16.04
C PRO A 97 51.17 7.07 16.98
N GLY A 98 51.22 6.15 17.95
CA GLY A 98 50.25 6.07 19.05
C GLY A 98 48.77 6.04 18.62
N MET A 99 47.94 6.92 19.20
CA MET A 99 46.49 7.00 18.95
C MET A 99 46.07 7.80 17.69
N SER A 100 47.02 8.22 16.84
CA SER A 100 46.73 9.09 15.69
C SER A 100 45.84 8.43 14.62
N ALA A 101 46.00 7.13 14.35
CA ALA A 101 45.16 6.43 13.37
C ALA A 101 43.69 6.36 13.81
N LEU A 102 43.45 5.99 15.07
CA LEU A 102 42.10 5.84 15.64
C LEU A 102 41.37 7.19 15.70
N THR A 103 42.07 8.26 16.07
CA THR A 103 41.50 9.62 16.09
C THR A 103 41.17 10.12 14.68
N LEU A 104 42.02 9.87 13.68
CA LEU A 104 41.73 10.19 12.27
C LEU A 104 40.53 9.41 11.72
N ILE A 105 40.41 8.13 12.06
CA ILE A 105 39.26 7.29 11.69
C ILE A 105 37.98 7.82 12.35
N GLY A 106 38.00 8.13 13.65
CA GLY A 106 36.86 8.71 14.36
C GLY A 106 36.41 10.06 13.79
N ILE A 107 37.36 10.94 13.45
CA ILE A 107 37.06 12.22 12.77
C ILE A 107 36.44 11.99 11.39
N ALA A 108 37.01 11.07 10.59
CA ALA A 108 36.48 10.76 9.27
C ALA A 108 35.07 10.14 9.34
N GLN A 109 34.83 9.27 10.33
CA GLN A 109 33.51 8.69 10.61
C GLN A 109 32.51 9.77 11.03
N PHE A 110 32.90 10.67 11.95
CA PHE A 110 32.06 11.80 12.36
C PHE A 110 31.69 12.70 11.17
N VAL A 111 32.66 13.08 10.34
CA VAL A 111 32.44 13.89 9.14
C VAL A 111 31.51 13.19 8.15
N LEU A 112 31.66 11.87 7.96
CA LEU A 112 30.78 11.07 7.12
C LEU A 112 29.35 11.10 7.64
N VAL A 113 29.15 10.82 8.93
CA VAL A 113 27.81 10.79 9.55
C VAL A 113 27.14 12.14 9.45
N VAL A 114 27.83 13.23 9.78
CA VAL A 114 27.29 14.60 9.65
C VAL A 114 26.93 14.92 8.19
N SER A 115 27.77 14.49 7.24
CA SER A 115 27.50 14.67 5.81
C SER A 115 26.26 13.89 5.35
N LEU A 116 26.08 12.66 5.84
CA LEU A 116 24.92 11.82 5.55
C LEU A 116 23.64 12.38 6.17
N VAL A 117 23.69 12.83 7.43
CA VAL A 117 22.56 13.48 8.11
C VAL A 117 22.14 14.73 7.34
N ARG A 118 23.10 15.58 6.95
CA ARG A 118 22.82 16.76 6.14
C ARG A 118 22.23 16.39 4.78
N ALA A 119 22.72 15.34 4.13
CA ALA A 119 22.17 14.85 2.87
C ALA A 119 20.73 14.34 3.04
N ALA A 120 20.44 13.62 4.12
CA ALA A 120 19.12 13.11 4.44
C ALA A 120 18.11 14.24 4.71
N PHE A 121 18.46 15.24 5.53
CA PHE A 121 17.61 16.43 5.74
C PHE A 121 17.28 17.12 4.42
N ARG A 122 18.27 17.26 3.53
CA ARG A 122 18.05 17.85 2.21
C ARG A 122 17.17 17.01 1.30
N ALA A 123 17.22 15.69 1.41
CA ALA A 123 16.30 14.82 0.67
C ALA A 123 14.85 15.07 1.11
N VAL A 124 14.60 15.32 2.40
CA VAL A 124 13.26 15.70 2.90
C VAL A 124 12.81 17.05 2.33
N ASP A 125 13.71 18.05 2.34
CA ASP A 125 13.40 19.39 1.80
C ASP A 125 13.06 19.32 0.30
N VAL A 126 13.78 18.51 -0.48
CA VAL A 126 13.50 18.32 -1.92
C VAL A 126 12.11 17.75 -2.16
N VAL A 127 11.61 16.87 -1.28
CA VAL A 127 10.25 16.33 -1.41
C VAL A 127 9.22 17.44 -1.23
N GLN A 128 9.40 18.34 -0.26
CA GLN A 128 8.52 19.50 -0.08
C GLN A 128 8.58 20.43 -1.27
N ASP A 129 9.78 20.80 -1.71
CA ASP A 129 9.96 21.67 -2.88
C ASP A 129 9.26 21.09 -4.11
N VAL A 130 9.24 19.76 -4.27
CA VAL A 130 8.53 19.08 -5.36
C VAL A 130 7.01 19.09 -5.14
N MET A 131 6.53 18.89 -3.90
CA MET A 131 5.10 18.95 -3.60
C MET A 131 4.54 20.36 -3.81
N ASP A 132 5.23 21.40 -3.33
CA ASP A 132 4.85 22.80 -3.52
C ASP A 132 4.86 23.21 -5.01
N LEU A 133 5.63 22.52 -5.86
CA LEU A 133 5.64 22.73 -7.31
C LEU A 133 4.51 22.00 -8.05
N LEU A 134 3.96 20.93 -7.47
CA LEU A 134 2.83 20.20 -8.03
C LEU A 134 1.49 20.81 -7.60
N ASP A 135 1.49 21.56 -6.50
CA ASP A 135 0.38 22.35 -5.95
C ASP A 135 0.32 23.75 -6.60
N ASP A 136 0.18 23.80 -7.94
CA ASP A 136 0.15 25.07 -8.72
C ASP A 136 -1.20 25.83 -8.59
N ASP A 137 -2.18 25.23 -7.92
CA ASP A 137 -3.54 25.73 -7.76
C ASP A 137 -3.94 26.10 -6.30
N ASP A 138 -3.07 25.89 -5.31
CA ASP A 138 -3.30 26.19 -3.87
C ASP A 138 -4.57 25.50 -3.33
N VAL A 139 -4.91 24.34 -3.93
CA VAL A 139 -6.14 23.56 -3.67
C VAL A 139 -5.93 22.52 -2.56
N LEU A 140 -4.68 22.27 -2.12
CA LEU A 140 -4.44 21.40 -0.97
C LEU A 140 -5.18 21.96 0.25
N ASP A 141 -6.18 21.21 0.72
CA ASP A 141 -6.95 21.55 1.91
C ASP A 141 -5.98 21.69 3.11
N GLY A 142 -6.30 22.54 4.08
CA GLY A 142 -5.42 22.77 5.24
C GLY A 142 -5.07 21.48 6.00
N SER A 143 -5.89 20.43 5.83
CA SER A 143 -5.65 19.09 6.32
C SER A 143 -4.45 18.38 5.66
N GLU A 144 -4.27 18.49 4.34
CA GLU A 144 -3.21 17.82 3.58
C GLU A 144 -1.83 18.43 3.87
N ARG A 145 -1.76 19.77 3.92
CA ARG A 145 -0.56 20.50 4.38
C ARG A 145 -0.14 20.10 5.79
N THR A 146 -1.12 19.88 6.67
CA THR A 146 -0.86 19.42 8.05
C THR A 146 -0.27 18.01 8.07
N VAL A 147 -0.76 17.10 7.22
CA VAL A 147 -0.21 15.74 7.11
C VAL A 147 1.22 15.76 6.57
N VAL A 148 1.49 16.53 5.52
CA VAL A 148 2.84 16.66 4.93
C VAL A 148 3.83 17.19 5.98
N SER A 149 3.47 18.23 6.72
CA SER A 149 4.31 18.79 7.79
C SER A 149 4.53 17.82 8.96
N ALA A 150 3.51 17.03 9.31
CA ALA A 150 3.64 16.00 10.34
C ALA A 150 4.61 14.89 9.91
N VAL A 151 4.50 14.40 8.67
CA VAL A 151 5.41 13.39 8.10
C VAL A 151 6.85 13.91 8.04
N GLU A 152 7.03 15.16 7.58
CA GLU A 152 8.32 15.84 7.60
C GLU A 152 8.92 15.86 9.01
N SER A 153 8.15 16.30 10.00
CA SER A 153 8.61 16.42 11.39
C SER A 153 9.06 15.07 11.94
N VAL A 154 8.30 14.00 11.67
CA VAL A 154 8.66 12.63 12.04
C VAL A 154 9.93 12.18 11.32
N LEU A 155 10.05 12.42 10.01
CA LEU A 155 11.22 12.00 9.24
C LEU A 155 12.49 12.73 9.69
N ARG A 156 12.39 14.04 9.94
CA ARG A 156 13.48 14.86 10.50
C ARG A 156 13.91 14.39 11.88
N PHE A 157 12.94 14.04 12.75
CA PHE A 157 13.24 13.44 14.05
C PHE A 157 13.98 12.11 13.90
N LEU A 158 13.53 11.22 13.00
CA LEU A 158 14.18 9.93 12.75
C LEU A 158 15.60 10.12 12.19
N ILE A 159 15.81 11.04 11.25
CA ILE A 159 17.13 11.36 10.69
C ILE A 159 18.07 11.86 11.80
N LEU A 160 17.61 12.77 12.65
CA LEU A 160 18.40 13.29 13.76
C LEU A 160 18.71 12.19 14.78
N PHE A 161 17.72 11.37 15.11
CA PHE A 161 17.86 10.28 16.06
C PHE A 161 18.88 9.25 15.57
N ILE A 162 18.70 8.72 14.35
CA ILE A 162 19.61 7.75 13.73
C ILE A 162 21.00 8.37 13.55
N GLY A 163 21.07 9.62 13.10
CA GLY A 163 22.32 10.38 13.00
C GLY A 163 23.06 10.48 14.33
N GLY A 164 22.33 10.78 15.41
CA GLY A 164 22.86 10.83 16.78
C GLY A 164 23.43 9.49 17.23
N VAL A 165 22.78 8.37 16.91
CA VAL A 165 23.28 7.01 17.19
C VAL A 165 24.62 6.77 16.49
N PHE A 166 24.73 7.10 15.19
CA PHE A 166 25.97 6.94 14.45
C PHE A 166 27.08 7.90 14.91
N VAL A 167 26.73 9.09 15.40
CA VAL A 167 27.70 9.99 16.03
C VAL A 167 28.21 9.39 17.34
N ALA A 168 27.31 8.86 18.18
CA ALA A 168 27.68 8.18 19.43
C ALA A 168 28.63 7.00 19.19
N ASP A 169 28.39 6.22 18.12
CA ASP A 169 29.28 5.16 17.65
C ASP A 169 30.70 5.67 17.34
N ALA A 170 30.79 6.80 16.64
CA ALA A 170 32.07 7.40 16.25
C ALA A 170 32.90 7.87 17.47
N PHE A 171 32.25 8.13 18.61
CA PHE A 171 32.90 8.43 19.89
C PHE A 171 33.24 7.17 20.71
N GLY A 172 32.97 5.97 20.20
CA GLY A 172 33.27 4.70 20.86
C GLY A 172 32.32 4.37 22.01
N LEU A 173 31.11 4.94 22.03
CA LEU A 173 30.09 4.57 23.01
C LEU A 173 29.53 3.18 22.71
N ASP A 174 29.39 2.34 23.74
CA ASP A 174 28.75 1.03 23.58
C ASP A 174 27.25 1.20 23.29
N LEU A 175 26.87 0.95 22.04
CA LEU A 175 25.49 1.04 21.58
C LEU A 175 24.65 -0.18 21.97
N THR A 176 25.22 -1.23 22.55
CA THR A 176 24.50 -2.47 22.87
C THR A 176 23.27 -2.20 23.75
N SER A 177 23.45 -1.40 24.81
CA SER A 177 22.35 -1.02 25.70
C SER A 177 21.30 -0.15 25.00
N LEU A 178 21.72 0.74 24.09
CA LEU A 178 20.83 1.61 23.33
C LEU A 178 20.00 0.80 22.32
N ILE A 179 20.66 -0.09 21.57
CA ILE A 179 20.03 -0.99 20.60
C ILE A 179 19.04 -1.92 21.32
N ALA A 180 19.40 -2.46 22.48
CA ALA A 180 18.51 -3.29 23.29
C ALA A 180 17.24 -2.52 23.72
N GLY A 181 17.39 -1.29 24.23
CA GLY A 181 16.26 -0.43 24.59
C GLY A 181 15.40 -0.01 23.39
N LEU A 182 16.04 0.21 22.23
CA LEU A 182 15.37 0.50 20.97
C LEU A 182 14.59 -0.69 20.42
N GLY A 183 15.08 -1.92 20.61
CA GLY A 183 14.37 -3.13 20.21
C GLY A 183 13.01 -3.24 20.92
N ILE A 184 13.00 -3.04 22.23
CA ILE A 184 11.76 -3.09 23.04
C ILE A 184 10.83 -1.93 22.68
N SER A 185 11.36 -0.70 22.60
CA SER A 185 10.57 0.49 22.28
C SER A 185 10.02 0.46 20.85
N GLY A 186 10.82 -0.03 19.90
CA GLY A 186 10.45 -0.22 18.51
C GLY A 186 9.36 -1.28 18.33
N LEU A 187 9.43 -2.39 19.08
CA LEU A 187 8.36 -3.39 19.09
C LEU A 187 7.04 -2.79 19.62
N ALA A 188 7.08 -2.04 20.72
CA ALA A 188 5.90 -1.37 21.25
C ALA A 188 5.28 -0.38 20.25
N LEU A 189 6.12 0.42 19.58
CA LEU A 189 5.68 1.35 18.53
C LEU A 189 5.10 0.62 17.33
N ALA A 190 5.72 -0.49 16.88
CA ALA A 190 5.24 -1.29 15.76
C ALA A 190 3.86 -1.92 16.06
N LEU A 191 3.66 -2.42 17.29
CA LEU A 191 2.37 -2.93 17.73
C LEU A 191 1.31 -1.82 17.77
N ALA A 192 1.66 -0.62 18.23
CA ALA A 192 0.75 0.53 18.24
C ALA A 192 0.41 1.01 16.82
N ALA A 193 1.36 0.95 15.89
CA ALA A 193 1.18 1.38 14.50
C ALA A 193 0.49 0.32 13.61
N LYS A 194 0.34 -0.91 14.09
CA LYS A 194 -0.15 -2.07 13.34
C LYS A 194 -1.40 -1.76 12.54
N ASP A 195 -2.43 -1.18 13.17
CA ASP A 195 -3.72 -0.93 12.50
C ASP A 195 -3.61 0.12 11.40
N THR A 196 -2.76 1.13 11.57
CA THR A 196 -2.52 2.15 10.53
C THR A 196 -1.86 1.51 9.31
N ILE A 197 -0.84 0.67 9.54
CA ILE A 197 -0.13 -0.05 8.49
C ILE A 197 -1.07 -1.03 7.78
N SER A 198 -1.90 -1.77 8.53
CA SER A 198 -2.88 -2.70 7.96
C SER A 198 -3.90 -2.01 7.05
N ASN A 199 -4.38 -0.81 7.43
CA ASN A 199 -5.30 -0.06 6.58
C ASN A 199 -4.62 0.48 5.32
N PHE A 200 -3.36 0.94 5.42
CA PHE A 200 -2.59 1.38 4.25
C PHE A 200 -2.41 0.26 3.23
N PHE A 201 -1.95 -0.91 3.67
CA PHE A 201 -1.84 -2.08 2.79
C PHE A 201 -3.22 -2.55 2.30
N GLY A 202 -4.26 -2.41 3.12
CA GLY A 202 -5.65 -2.65 2.70
C GLY A 202 -6.05 -1.82 1.49
N ALA A 203 -5.78 -0.50 1.53
CA ALA A 203 -6.06 0.41 0.43
C ALA A 203 -5.28 0.03 -0.85
N MET A 204 -3.99 -0.28 -0.69
CA MET A 204 -3.12 -0.67 -1.79
C MET A 204 -3.64 -1.93 -2.50
N THR A 205 -4.00 -2.96 -1.73
CA THR A 205 -4.57 -4.20 -2.28
C THR A 205 -5.88 -3.94 -3.01
N VAL A 206 -6.80 -3.14 -2.44
CA VAL A 206 -8.04 -2.76 -3.13
C VAL A 206 -7.75 -2.05 -4.46
N LEU A 207 -6.75 -1.17 -4.51
CA LEU A 207 -6.38 -0.45 -5.73
C LEU A 207 -5.75 -1.34 -6.80
N MET A 208 -4.91 -2.30 -6.39
CA MET A 208 -4.22 -3.24 -7.29
C MET A 208 -5.16 -4.32 -7.82
N ASP A 209 -5.87 -5.01 -6.93
CA ASP A 209 -6.71 -6.16 -7.28
C ASP A 209 -8.09 -5.75 -7.79
N ARG A 210 -8.53 -4.53 -7.44
CA ARG A 210 -9.82 -3.93 -7.83
C ARG A 210 -11.00 -4.92 -7.64
N PRO A 211 -11.19 -5.46 -6.42
CA PRO A 211 -12.34 -6.34 -6.13
C PRO A 211 -13.67 -5.63 -6.41
N PHE A 212 -13.70 -4.31 -6.21
CA PHE A 212 -14.78 -3.40 -6.55
C PHE A 212 -14.23 -2.06 -7.04
N ARG A 213 -15.10 -1.21 -7.60
CA ARG A 213 -14.80 0.15 -8.06
C ARG A 213 -15.74 1.14 -7.39
N ILE A 214 -15.39 2.42 -7.46
CA ILE A 214 -16.31 3.51 -7.10
C ILE A 214 -17.58 3.39 -7.96
N GLY A 215 -18.74 3.48 -7.32
CA GLY A 215 -20.05 3.25 -7.92
C GLY A 215 -20.55 1.79 -7.86
N ASP A 216 -19.70 0.83 -7.49
CA ASP A 216 -20.17 -0.55 -7.28
C ASP A 216 -20.97 -0.63 -5.97
N TRP A 217 -22.09 -1.34 -6.01
CA TRP A 217 -22.82 -1.73 -4.80
C TRP A 217 -22.18 -2.98 -4.19
N VAL A 218 -21.81 -2.90 -2.91
CA VAL A 218 -21.05 -3.96 -2.23
C VAL A 218 -21.64 -4.30 -0.87
N ILE A 219 -21.43 -5.54 -0.44
CA ILE A 219 -21.65 -5.98 0.95
C ILE A 219 -20.30 -6.40 1.55
N VAL A 220 -19.94 -5.78 2.67
CA VAL A 220 -18.69 -6.02 3.39
C VAL A 220 -18.97 -6.08 4.89
N GLY A 221 -18.63 -7.19 5.53
CA GLY A 221 -18.73 -7.32 6.99
C GLY A 221 -20.13 -7.01 7.55
N GLY A 222 -21.19 -7.32 6.79
CA GLY A 222 -22.57 -7.04 7.17
C GLY A 222 -23.06 -5.61 6.90
N THR A 223 -22.20 -4.74 6.33
CA THR A 223 -22.60 -3.41 5.84
C THR A 223 -22.84 -3.48 4.34
N GLU A 224 -23.95 -2.94 3.86
CA GLU A 224 -24.32 -2.87 2.45
C GLU A 224 -24.39 -1.41 1.98
N GLY A 225 -23.82 -1.12 0.81
CA GLY A 225 -23.92 0.21 0.20
C GLY A 225 -23.10 0.37 -1.07
N GLU A 226 -23.28 1.53 -1.72
CA GLU A 226 -22.51 1.97 -2.88
C GLU A 226 -21.16 2.56 -2.46
N VAL A 227 -20.08 2.17 -3.14
CA VAL A 227 -18.75 2.74 -2.88
C VAL A 227 -18.67 4.16 -3.43
N ILE A 228 -18.59 5.16 -2.55
CA ILE A 228 -18.46 6.58 -2.94
C ILE A 228 -17.00 6.94 -3.19
N GLU A 229 -16.13 6.56 -2.26
CA GLU A 229 -14.74 7.01 -2.22
C GLU A 229 -13.86 5.97 -1.51
N ILE A 230 -12.62 5.84 -1.98
CA ILE A 230 -11.60 5.00 -1.36
C ILE A 230 -10.47 5.91 -0.89
N ASN A 231 -10.43 6.18 0.41
CA ASN A 231 -9.39 6.96 1.06
C ASN A 231 -8.23 6.06 1.52
N LEU A 232 -7.13 6.66 1.99
CA LEU A 232 -5.92 5.94 2.41
C LEU A 232 -6.19 4.93 3.54
N ARG A 233 -7.03 5.30 4.52
CA ARG A 233 -7.35 4.46 5.68
C ARG A 233 -8.70 3.77 5.58
N THR A 234 -9.65 4.38 4.88
CA THR A 234 -11.06 3.99 4.93
C THR A 234 -11.69 4.06 3.55
N THR A 235 -12.69 3.22 3.31
CA THR A 235 -13.59 3.31 2.17
C THR A 235 -14.95 3.80 2.66
N ILE A 236 -15.55 4.72 1.92
CA ILE A 236 -16.83 5.35 2.25
C ILE A 236 -17.93 4.67 1.44
N LEU A 237 -18.92 4.12 2.12
CA LEU A 237 -20.09 3.49 1.54
C LEU A 237 -21.34 4.35 1.78
N ARG A 238 -22.22 4.46 0.78
CA ARG A 238 -23.55 5.05 0.89
C ARG A 238 -24.59 3.95 0.98
N THR A 239 -25.36 3.92 2.07
CA THR A 239 -26.41 2.92 2.25
C THR A 239 -27.64 3.25 1.42
N SER A 240 -28.58 2.31 1.36
CA SER A 240 -29.91 2.52 0.73
C SER A 240 -30.76 3.59 1.41
N LEU A 241 -30.41 3.97 2.64
CA LEU A 241 -31.04 5.07 3.39
C LEU A 241 -30.33 6.41 3.19
N ASP A 242 -29.40 6.49 2.22
CA ASP A 242 -28.55 7.67 1.94
C ASP A 242 -27.65 8.08 3.13
N THR A 243 -27.40 7.15 4.06
CA THR A 243 -26.43 7.37 5.14
C THR A 243 -25.03 6.95 4.72
N VAL A 244 -24.02 7.55 5.35
CA VAL A 244 -22.61 7.26 5.07
C VAL A 244 -22.06 6.31 6.12
N VAL A 245 -21.46 5.21 5.67
CA VAL A 245 -20.72 4.27 6.52
C VAL A 245 -19.25 4.28 6.13
N THR A 246 -18.38 4.51 7.10
CA THR A 246 -16.93 4.51 6.91
C THR A 246 -16.36 3.17 7.34
N VAL A 247 -15.80 2.44 6.39
CA VAL A 247 -15.24 1.10 6.60
C VAL A 247 -13.72 1.15 6.56
N PRO A 248 -12.99 0.67 7.58
CA PRO A 248 -11.54 0.55 7.53
C PRO A 248 -11.09 -0.34 6.37
N ASN A 249 -10.07 0.09 5.61
CA ASN A 249 -9.59 -0.66 4.45
C ASN A 249 -9.02 -2.04 4.84
N ALA A 250 -8.50 -2.19 6.05
CA ALA A 250 -8.08 -3.48 6.58
C ALA A 250 -9.25 -4.50 6.60
N ASN A 251 -10.48 -4.05 6.85
CA ASN A 251 -11.64 -4.94 6.87
C ASN A 251 -12.00 -5.43 5.47
N LEU A 252 -11.83 -4.60 4.43
CA LEU A 252 -12.14 -4.93 3.04
C LEU A 252 -11.28 -6.06 2.49
N VAL A 253 -10.05 -6.19 2.99
CA VAL A 253 -9.11 -7.23 2.56
C VAL A 253 -9.20 -8.48 3.44
N ASN A 254 -9.63 -8.33 4.69
CA ASN A 254 -9.74 -9.43 5.65
C ASN A 254 -11.12 -10.12 5.66
N THR A 255 -12.13 -9.54 5.00
CA THR A 255 -13.48 -10.09 4.95
C THR A 255 -13.93 -10.33 3.51
N PRO A 256 -14.80 -11.34 3.26
CA PRO A 256 -15.39 -11.53 1.93
C PRO A 256 -16.18 -10.28 1.52
N VAL A 257 -15.99 -9.86 0.27
CA VAL A 257 -16.71 -8.75 -0.34
C VAL A 257 -17.62 -9.29 -1.43
N GLU A 258 -18.93 -9.11 -1.26
CA GLU A 258 -19.89 -9.40 -2.33
C GLU A 258 -20.07 -8.15 -3.18
N ASN A 259 -19.67 -8.22 -4.45
CA ASN A 259 -19.80 -7.11 -5.39
C ASN A 259 -21.00 -7.33 -6.33
N PHE A 260 -22.02 -6.49 -6.18
CA PHE A 260 -23.24 -6.56 -6.97
C PHE A 260 -23.06 -5.90 -8.35
N GLY A 261 -22.12 -4.98 -8.49
CA GLY A 261 -21.76 -4.34 -9.78
C GLY A 261 -21.10 -5.30 -10.77
N LYS A 262 -20.48 -6.39 -10.30
CA LYS A 262 -19.88 -7.44 -11.14
C LYS A 262 -20.82 -8.61 -11.46
N ARG A 263 -22.12 -8.50 -11.18
CA ARG A 263 -23.09 -9.56 -11.48
C ARG A 263 -23.23 -9.79 -12.98
N ARG A 264 -23.28 -11.07 -13.38
CA ARG A 264 -23.57 -11.48 -14.77
C ARG A 264 -25.05 -11.49 -15.11
N TRP A 265 -25.88 -11.73 -14.09
CA TRP A 265 -27.34 -11.81 -14.20
C TRP A 265 -27.95 -11.51 -12.83
N ARG A 266 -29.23 -11.14 -12.83
CA ARG A 266 -30.03 -11.02 -11.62
C ARG A 266 -30.87 -12.27 -11.46
N ARG A 267 -30.67 -12.98 -10.36
CA ARG A 267 -31.43 -14.19 -10.04
C ARG A 267 -32.64 -13.79 -9.21
N TRP A 268 -33.83 -14.21 -9.64
CA TRP A 268 -35.03 -14.12 -8.83
C TRP A 268 -35.54 -15.52 -8.52
N GLN A 269 -35.82 -15.77 -7.25
CA GLN A 269 -36.38 -17.02 -6.76
C GLN A 269 -37.56 -16.71 -5.86
N THR A 270 -38.70 -17.34 -6.13
CA THR A 270 -39.90 -17.22 -5.30
C THR A 270 -40.54 -18.59 -5.11
N MET A 271 -41.27 -18.73 -4.01
CA MET A 271 -42.07 -19.92 -3.71
C MET A 271 -43.54 -19.51 -3.68
N LEU A 272 -44.36 -20.23 -4.44
CA LEU A 272 -45.81 -20.06 -4.50
C LEU A 272 -46.47 -21.23 -3.78
N HIS A 273 -47.55 -20.94 -3.07
CA HIS A 273 -48.31 -21.93 -2.32
C HIS A 273 -49.68 -22.09 -2.97
N LEU A 274 -49.93 -23.24 -3.60
CA LEU A 274 -51.22 -23.58 -4.19
C LEU A 274 -52.04 -24.41 -3.19
N ASP A 275 -53.36 -24.40 -3.33
CA ASP A 275 -54.25 -25.19 -2.47
C ASP A 275 -53.93 -26.68 -2.53
N LEU A 276 -53.95 -27.37 -1.39
CA LEU A 276 -53.66 -28.82 -1.32
C LEU A 276 -54.67 -29.67 -2.11
N GLY A 277 -55.90 -29.17 -2.27
CA GLY A 277 -56.94 -29.81 -3.07
C GLY A 277 -56.84 -29.55 -4.57
N SER A 278 -55.82 -28.82 -5.04
CA SER A 278 -55.60 -28.53 -6.45
C SER A 278 -55.39 -29.80 -7.27
N ASN A 279 -55.90 -29.82 -8.49
CA ASN A 279 -55.69 -30.94 -9.40
C ASN A 279 -54.19 -31.06 -9.78
N PRO A 280 -53.51 -32.20 -9.55
CA PRO A 280 -52.12 -32.42 -9.97
C PRO A 280 -51.84 -32.12 -11.44
N GLU A 281 -52.74 -32.46 -12.37
CA GLU A 281 -52.52 -32.17 -13.79
C GLU A 281 -52.54 -30.66 -14.07
N ALA A 282 -53.39 -29.91 -13.37
CA ALA A 282 -53.43 -28.45 -13.47
C ALA A 282 -52.17 -27.82 -12.88
N VAL A 283 -51.64 -28.34 -11.77
CA VAL A 283 -50.38 -27.87 -11.17
C VAL A 283 -49.19 -28.11 -12.12
N SER A 284 -49.13 -29.27 -12.78
CA SER A 284 -48.11 -29.55 -13.80
C SER A 284 -48.23 -28.57 -14.97
N ALA A 285 -49.44 -28.39 -15.51
CA ALA A 285 -49.69 -27.45 -16.61
C ALA A 285 -49.35 -26.00 -16.23
N PHE A 286 -49.56 -25.61 -14.97
CA PHE A 286 -49.18 -24.31 -14.45
C PHE A 286 -47.67 -24.13 -14.46
N CYS A 287 -46.91 -25.13 -14.00
CA CYS A 287 -45.45 -25.08 -14.04
C CYS A 287 -44.94 -24.92 -15.48
N ASP A 288 -45.50 -25.69 -16.42
CA ASP A 288 -45.15 -25.67 -17.85
C ASP A 288 -45.47 -24.31 -18.50
N GLN A 289 -46.63 -23.73 -18.20
CA GLN A 289 -47.02 -22.42 -18.74
C GLN A 289 -46.19 -21.28 -18.16
N VAL A 290 -45.90 -21.31 -16.86
CA VAL A 290 -45.05 -20.30 -16.21
C VAL A 290 -43.64 -20.34 -16.78
N ILE A 291 -43.03 -21.52 -16.93
CA ILE A 291 -41.69 -21.61 -17.52
C ILE A 291 -41.69 -21.21 -19.00
N ALA A 292 -42.75 -21.52 -19.74
CA ALA A 292 -42.90 -21.05 -21.12
C ALA A 292 -42.98 -19.53 -21.20
N ALA A 293 -43.72 -18.87 -20.29
CA ALA A 293 -43.79 -17.42 -20.21
C ALA A 293 -42.43 -16.79 -19.84
N VAL A 294 -41.68 -17.40 -18.92
CA VAL A 294 -40.33 -16.95 -18.55
C VAL A 294 -39.37 -17.08 -19.74
N ARG A 295 -39.42 -18.19 -20.49
CA ARG A 295 -38.58 -18.41 -21.68
C ARG A 295 -38.96 -17.52 -22.86
N ALA A 296 -40.23 -17.17 -23.00
CA ALA A 296 -40.69 -16.25 -24.04
C ALA A 296 -40.31 -14.78 -23.78
N ASN A 297 -39.84 -14.44 -22.57
CA ASN A 297 -39.45 -13.08 -22.21
C ASN A 297 -38.02 -12.78 -22.68
N ASP A 298 -37.87 -11.77 -23.54
CA ASP A 298 -36.58 -11.30 -24.09
C ASP A 298 -35.53 -10.93 -23.02
N ARG A 299 -35.98 -10.64 -21.78
CA ARG A 299 -35.11 -10.28 -20.66
C ARG A 299 -34.47 -11.49 -19.97
N THR A 300 -34.92 -12.71 -20.27
CA THR A 300 -34.39 -13.95 -19.68
C THR A 300 -33.08 -14.33 -20.35
N LEU A 301 -32.01 -14.52 -19.57
CA LEU A 301 -30.68 -14.82 -20.10
C LEU A 301 -30.39 -16.33 -20.16
N ASN A 302 -30.72 -17.05 -19.09
CA ASN A 302 -30.37 -18.45 -18.92
C ASN A 302 -31.64 -19.29 -18.84
N GLU A 303 -32.25 -19.50 -20.01
CA GLU A 303 -33.51 -20.22 -20.18
C GLU A 303 -33.42 -21.67 -19.71
N ASP A 304 -32.28 -22.33 -19.93
CA ASP A 304 -32.05 -23.74 -19.57
C ASP A 304 -31.89 -23.94 -18.06
N ALA A 305 -31.29 -22.95 -17.36
CA ALA A 305 -31.15 -22.99 -15.90
C ALA A 305 -32.36 -22.37 -15.17
N SER A 306 -33.30 -21.77 -15.90
CA SER A 306 -34.57 -21.29 -15.35
C SER A 306 -35.56 -22.44 -15.28
N TRP A 307 -36.32 -22.53 -14.19
CA TRP A 307 -37.23 -23.63 -13.95
C TRP A 307 -38.42 -23.20 -13.09
N CYS A 308 -39.52 -23.92 -13.25
CA CYS A 308 -40.70 -23.86 -12.39
C CYS A 308 -41.08 -25.30 -12.06
N ALA A 309 -41.08 -25.66 -10.79
CA ALA A 309 -41.32 -27.04 -10.37
C ALA A 309 -41.94 -27.11 -8.97
N VAL A 310 -42.65 -28.19 -8.71
CA VAL A 310 -43.11 -28.52 -7.35
C VAL A 310 -41.89 -28.91 -6.52
N GLU A 311 -41.59 -28.09 -5.51
CA GLU A 311 -40.47 -28.30 -4.59
C GLU A 311 -40.86 -29.25 -3.46
N GLY A 312 -42.12 -29.14 -3.01
CA GLY A 312 -42.63 -29.92 -1.89
C GLY A 312 -44.13 -29.84 -1.74
N ILE A 313 -44.65 -30.67 -0.84
CA ILE A 313 -46.05 -30.65 -0.43
C ILE A 313 -46.04 -30.48 1.09
N SER A 314 -46.61 -29.37 1.55
CA SER A 314 -46.73 -29.05 2.97
C SER A 314 -48.05 -29.61 3.55
N ALA A 315 -48.28 -29.42 4.85
CA ALA A 315 -49.52 -29.84 5.49
C ALA A 315 -50.77 -29.11 4.94
N GLN A 316 -50.59 -27.98 4.25
CA GLN A 316 -51.70 -27.11 3.84
C GLN A 316 -51.61 -26.63 2.38
N SER A 317 -50.46 -26.82 1.70
CA SER A 317 -50.22 -26.30 0.35
C SER A 317 -49.36 -27.24 -0.50
N ILE A 318 -49.49 -27.09 -1.80
CA ILE A 318 -48.50 -27.58 -2.77
C ILE A 318 -47.55 -26.42 -3.04
N ASP A 319 -46.25 -26.63 -2.78
CA ASP A 319 -45.23 -25.58 -2.86
C ASP A 319 -44.53 -25.65 -4.21
N VAL A 320 -44.72 -24.61 -5.02
CA VAL A 320 -44.14 -24.47 -6.36
C VAL A 320 -43.02 -23.43 -6.30
N ALA A 321 -41.79 -23.85 -6.57
CA ALA A 321 -40.66 -22.94 -6.65
C ALA A 321 -40.42 -22.50 -8.10
N ILE A 322 -40.13 -21.21 -8.26
CA ILE A 322 -39.77 -20.58 -9.52
C ILE A 322 -38.38 -20.00 -9.36
N ASN A 323 -37.49 -20.36 -10.28
CA ASN A 323 -36.14 -19.83 -10.35
C ASN A 323 -35.86 -19.32 -11.76
N LEU A 324 -35.38 -18.08 -11.88
CA LEU A 324 -35.02 -17.50 -13.16
C LEU A 324 -33.85 -16.54 -13.09
N TYR A 325 -33.27 -16.29 -14.27
CA TYR A 325 -32.12 -15.42 -14.44
C TYR A 325 -32.39 -14.34 -15.49
N TRP A 326 -32.45 -13.09 -15.04
CA TRP A 326 -32.66 -11.93 -15.89
C TRP A 326 -31.36 -11.24 -16.29
N ASN A 327 -31.35 -10.69 -17.51
CA ASN A 327 -30.34 -9.76 -18.00
C ASN A 327 -30.84 -8.31 -17.82
N LEU A 328 -30.80 -7.81 -16.58
CA LEU A 328 -31.29 -6.47 -16.24
C LEU A 328 -30.19 -5.64 -15.60
N ASN A 329 -30.08 -4.39 -16.07
CA ASN A 329 -29.00 -3.51 -15.67
C ASN A 329 -29.36 -2.71 -14.41
N SER A 330 -30.64 -2.38 -14.22
CA SER A 330 -31.09 -1.57 -13.08
C SER A 330 -32.01 -2.34 -12.12
N SER A 331 -32.05 -1.86 -10.87
CA SER A 331 -33.01 -2.35 -9.86
C SER A 331 -34.45 -1.95 -10.19
N VAL A 332 -34.66 -0.87 -10.97
CA VAL A 332 -35.99 -0.44 -11.41
C VAL A 332 -36.54 -1.41 -12.44
N GLU A 333 -35.75 -1.74 -13.47
CA GLU A 333 -36.12 -2.73 -14.49
C GLU A 333 -36.41 -4.11 -13.85
N GLU A 334 -35.62 -4.49 -12.84
CA GLU A 334 -35.86 -5.73 -12.07
C GLU A 334 -37.22 -5.70 -11.36
N ARG A 335 -37.64 -4.57 -10.80
CA ARG A 335 -38.93 -4.44 -10.14
C ARG A 335 -40.08 -4.52 -11.13
N GLU A 336 -39.96 -3.87 -12.28
CA GLU A 336 -40.96 -3.91 -13.36
C GLU A 336 -41.10 -5.31 -13.95
N ALA A 337 -39.97 -5.96 -14.31
CA ALA A 337 -39.99 -7.32 -14.85
C ALA A 337 -40.58 -8.33 -13.86
N ARG A 338 -40.32 -8.13 -12.56
CA ARG A 338 -40.91 -8.94 -11.50
C ARG A 338 -42.41 -8.71 -11.37
N GLU A 339 -42.86 -7.46 -11.43
CA GLU A 339 -44.29 -7.13 -11.41
C GLU A 339 -45.04 -7.78 -12.58
N ASP A 340 -44.53 -7.61 -13.80
CA ASP A 340 -45.12 -8.20 -15.01
C ASP A 340 -45.27 -9.71 -14.88
N LEU A 341 -44.18 -10.40 -14.49
CA LEU A 341 -44.20 -11.85 -14.32
C LEU A 341 -45.13 -12.30 -13.19
N MET A 342 -45.18 -11.57 -12.07
CA MET A 342 -46.11 -11.90 -10.97
C MET A 342 -47.57 -11.77 -11.42
N LEU A 343 -47.91 -10.78 -12.23
CA LEU A 343 -49.27 -10.63 -12.77
C LEU A 343 -49.60 -11.74 -13.79
N ASP A 344 -48.65 -12.14 -14.62
CA ASP A 344 -48.84 -13.26 -15.56
C ASP A 344 -49.02 -14.59 -14.85
N ILE A 345 -48.25 -14.85 -13.79
CA ILE A 345 -48.43 -16.01 -12.91
C ILE A 345 -49.87 -16.09 -12.36
N VAL A 346 -50.43 -14.95 -11.93
CA VAL A 346 -51.81 -14.90 -11.43
C VAL A 346 -52.85 -15.12 -12.54
N ARG A 347 -52.58 -14.67 -13.78
CA ARG A 347 -53.45 -14.95 -14.93
C ARG A 347 -53.46 -16.44 -15.27
N ILE A 348 -52.28 -17.05 -15.37
CA ILE A 348 -52.11 -18.49 -15.66
C ILE A 348 -52.80 -19.34 -14.58
N SER A 349 -52.67 -18.96 -13.29
CA SER A 349 -53.34 -19.70 -12.21
C SER A 349 -54.87 -19.68 -12.37
N ARG A 350 -55.45 -18.53 -12.73
CA ARG A 350 -56.90 -18.39 -12.95
C ARG A 350 -57.40 -19.18 -14.14
N GLU A 351 -56.65 -19.20 -15.24
CA GLU A 351 -57.00 -19.97 -16.45
C GLU A 351 -57.06 -21.48 -16.16
N LEU A 352 -56.20 -21.96 -15.26
CA LEU A 352 -56.13 -23.35 -14.84
C LEU A 352 -57.03 -23.69 -13.63
N ASN A 353 -57.85 -22.74 -13.17
CA ASN A 353 -58.69 -22.86 -11.96
C ASN A 353 -57.88 -23.27 -10.71
N LEU A 354 -56.66 -22.75 -10.58
CA LEU A 354 -55.82 -22.94 -9.40
C LEU A 354 -55.98 -21.75 -8.45
N GLU A 355 -56.17 -22.08 -7.18
CA GLU A 355 -56.25 -21.11 -6.09
C GLU A 355 -54.94 -21.10 -5.30
N PHE A 356 -54.46 -19.89 -4.98
CA PHE A 356 -53.37 -19.75 -4.02
C PHE A 356 -53.89 -20.04 -2.61
N HIS A 357 -53.08 -20.75 -1.83
CA HIS A 357 -53.43 -21.12 -0.46
C HIS A 357 -53.67 -19.88 0.41
N ASP A 358 -54.85 -19.79 1.04
CA ASP A 358 -55.19 -18.80 2.07
C ASP A 358 -55.27 -19.48 3.44
N ALA A 359 -54.34 -19.16 4.33
CA ALA A 359 -54.27 -19.72 5.68
C ALA A 359 -55.52 -19.44 6.55
N ARG A 360 -56.35 -18.45 6.18
CA ARG A 360 -57.58 -18.10 6.92
C ARG A 360 -58.78 -18.94 6.50
N VAL A 361 -58.77 -19.47 5.29
CA VAL A 361 -59.85 -20.34 4.80
C VAL A 361 -59.55 -21.73 5.29
N ARG A 362 -60.01 -22.04 6.51
CA ARG A 362 -60.06 -23.44 6.97
C ARG A 362 -61.06 -24.14 6.07
N GLN A 363 -60.59 -24.82 5.03
CA GLN A 363 -61.47 -25.63 4.19
C GLN A 363 -62.14 -26.65 5.11
N SER A 364 -63.40 -26.41 5.45
CA SER A 364 -64.26 -27.39 6.08
C SER A 364 -64.60 -28.41 4.99
N ARG A 365 -63.72 -29.40 4.82
CA ARG A 365 -64.04 -30.61 4.07
C ARG A 365 -64.44 -31.71 5.03
#